data_AF-A0A0U9HS68-F1
#
_entry.id   AF-A0A0U9HS68-F1
#
_cell.length_a   1.000
_cell.length_b   1.000
_cell.length_c   1.000
_cell.angle_alpha   90.00
_cell.angle_beta   90.00
_cell.angle_gamma   90.00
#
_symmetry.space_group_name_H-M   'P 1'
#
loop_
_entity.id
_entity.type
_entity.pdbx_description
1 polymer ?
#
loop_
_entity_poly.entity_id
_entity_poly.type
_entity_poly.pdbx_seq_one_letter_code
_entity_poly.pdbx_strand_id
1 'polypeptide(L)'
;MDGDFDQLVERLAAMLTSADPEDIKGGASLLYELFLSAGRDTFSRLAQELAAYQGGIILKRLLDGAVTQKDPERQDTDLVTTEFLYARCCQAMGSLSSSKVVVDRYFNKSWESPEGRRVCKCIFLDLSGHLLTRAREIERGQSHLNLFADAWVLAPLECLANFAAHSKVFRQAMKDACEERTLFDRLGFLLSAGIQRTLSRRNAQRIRVLMADVAVTLAFSADSQLWALDRGVLKLIAAVYAVSPGDHRQDALGWEGSPAFLCNAVLLHLLPTESAAEKLRAHNALDGFRPHRRKMNDAAIPELDLWKYFEGKLQGRPVPTIPRDAQTRSLDVRADGAPIVCSWKECTAGPEPPGTAFKRCAGCQVSRYCSKEHQRLHWRTHKVHCRAAHVNQVKEKKASSMGNGEAEPSSSTA
;
A
#
# COMPACT_ATOMS: atom_id res chain seq x y z
N MET A 1 32.22 8.67 -1.90
CA MET A 1 30.89 8.95 -1.31
C MET A 1 30.00 7.71 -1.26
N ASP A 2 30.54 6.51 -1.46
CA ASP A 2 29.73 5.30 -1.49
C ASP A 2 29.12 4.85 -0.15
N GLY A 3 29.74 5.25 0.96
CA GLY A 3 29.34 4.79 2.30
C GLY A 3 28.00 5.32 2.81
N ASP A 4 27.48 6.43 2.27
CA ASP A 4 26.31 7.09 2.86
C ASP A 4 25.02 6.27 2.69
N PHE A 5 24.80 5.65 1.52
CA PHE A 5 23.57 4.90 1.27
C PHE A 5 23.51 3.57 2.04
N ASP A 6 24.61 2.81 2.05
CA ASP A 6 24.63 1.51 2.76
C ASP A 6 24.54 1.72 4.28
N GLN A 7 25.22 2.74 4.82
CA GLN A 7 25.08 3.13 6.23
C GLN A 7 23.65 3.56 6.57
N LEU A 8 22.98 4.27 5.67
CA LEU A 8 21.57 4.64 5.84
C LEU A 8 20.66 3.39 5.90
N VAL A 9 20.87 2.41 5.02
CA VAL A 9 20.11 1.15 5.02
C VAL A 9 20.34 0.41 6.34
N GLU A 10 21.59 0.24 6.77
CA GLU A 10 21.94 -0.44 8.02
C GLU A 10 21.37 0.27 9.25
N ARG A 11 21.45 1.60 9.30
CA ARG A 11 20.87 2.41 10.38
C ARG A 11 19.36 2.23 10.46
N LEU A 12 18.65 2.36 9.34
CA LEU A 12 17.20 2.15 9.31
C LEU A 12 16.82 0.71 9.67
N ALA A 13 17.59 -0.27 9.19
CA ALA A 13 17.37 -1.67 9.53
C ALA A 13 17.52 -1.93 11.03
N ALA A 14 18.57 -1.40 11.66
CA ALA A 14 18.79 -1.51 13.10
C ALA A 14 17.64 -0.89 13.89
N MET A 15 17.22 0.33 13.55
CA MET A 15 16.12 1.02 14.21
C MET A 15 14.78 0.30 14.06
N LEU A 16 14.43 -0.12 12.84
CA LEU A 16 13.15 -0.77 12.54
C LEU A 16 13.06 -2.23 13.03
N THR A 17 14.20 -2.84 13.36
CA THR A 17 14.25 -4.20 13.95
C THR A 17 14.50 -4.20 15.46
N SER A 18 14.66 -3.02 16.07
CA SER A 18 14.92 -2.89 17.50
C SER A 18 13.78 -3.48 18.34
N ALA A 19 14.14 -3.92 19.55
CA ALA A 19 13.17 -4.26 20.57
C ALA A 19 12.59 -3.01 21.24
N ASP A 20 13.34 -1.88 21.19
CA ASP A 20 12.94 -0.60 21.76
C ASP A 20 11.90 0.11 20.86
N PRO A 21 10.69 0.42 21.38
CA PRO A 21 9.69 1.19 20.64
C PRO A 21 10.17 2.57 20.17
N GLU A 22 11.06 3.24 20.91
CA GLU A 22 11.57 4.57 20.55
C GLU A 22 12.54 4.51 19.35
N ASP A 23 13.32 3.43 19.23
CA ASP A 23 14.12 3.18 18.03
C ASP A 23 13.23 2.96 16.81
N ILE A 24 12.18 2.15 16.94
CA ILE A 24 11.22 1.89 15.84
C ILE A 24 10.54 3.20 15.42
N LYS A 25 10.14 4.03 16.38
CA LYS A 25 9.60 5.37 16.12
C LYS A 25 10.59 6.22 15.34
N GLY A 26 11.85 6.30 15.78
CA GLY A 26 12.89 7.05 15.09
C GLY A 26 13.11 6.54 13.67
N GLY A 27 13.12 5.22 13.47
CA GLY A 27 13.26 4.60 12.15
C GLY A 27 12.07 4.89 11.24
N ALA A 28 10.84 4.79 11.77
CA ALA A 28 9.62 5.10 11.03
C ALA A 28 9.53 6.57 10.62
N SER A 29 9.90 7.49 11.51
CA SER A 29 9.96 8.93 11.21
C SER A 29 11.00 9.24 10.14
N LEU A 30 12.24 8.74 10.29
CA LEU A 30 13.30 8.95 9.31
C LEU A 30 12.90 8.39 7.93
N LEU A 31 12.29 7.20 7.89
CA LEU A 31 11.81 6.61 6.66
C LEU A 31 10.72 7.46 5.99
N TYR A 32 9.79 8.00 6.78
CA TYR A 32 8.72 8.87 6.28
C TYR A 32 9.28 10.19 5.73
N GLU A 33 10.26 10.79 6.40
CA GLU A 33 10.94 11.99 5.90
C GLU A 33 11.66 11.72 4.56
N LEU A 34 12.33 10.57 4.44
CA LEU A 34 12.96 10.14 3.19
C LEU A 34 11.92 9.85 2.10
N PHE A 35 10.76 9.29 2.43
CA PHE A 35 9.67 9.11 1.47
C PHE A 35 9.18 10.44 0.87
N LEU A 36 9.14 11.50 1.69
CA LEU A 36 8.69 12.82 1.24
C LEU A 36 9.77 13.63 0.51
N SER A 37 11.06 13.42 0.85
CA SER A 37 12.15 14.29 0.43
C SER A 37 13.16 13.64 -0.52
N ALA A 38 13.43 12.34 -0.37
CA ALA A 38 14.30 11.61 -1.28
C ALA A 38 13.49 11.36 -2.56
N GLY A 39 13.95 11.87 -3.70
CA GLY A 39 13.27 11.67 -4.97
C GLY A 39 12.83 10.21 -5.19
N ARG A 40 11.74 10.00 -5.93
CA ARG A 40 11.04 8.70 -6.04
C ARG A 40 11.97 7.52 -6.30
N ASP A 41 12.96 7.68 -7.17
CA ASP A 41 13.92 6.64 -7.50
C ASP A 41 14.84 6.28 -6.31
N THR A 42 15.30 7.29 -5.56
CA THR A 42 16.14 7.09 -4.36
C THR A 42 15.37 6.33 -3.29
N PHE A 43 14.15 6.77 -2.98
CA PHE A 43 13.30 6.06 -2.02
C PHE A 43 12.98 4.63 -2.48
N SER A 44 12.74 4.43 -3.78
CA SER A 44 12.46 3.10 -4.33
C SER A 44 13.63 2.13 -4.13
N ARG A 45 14.88 2.59 -4.33
CA ARG A 45 16.08 1.78 -4.05
C ARG A 45 16.18 1.46 -2.56
N LEU A 46 15.95 2.45 -1.70
CA LEU A 46 15.96 2.26 -0.24
C LEU A 46 14.93 1.21 0.19
N ALA A 47 13.69 1.34 -0.28
CA ALA A 47 12.60 0.41 0.02
C ALA A 47 12.93 -1.02 -0.44
N GLN A 48 13.53 -1.19 -1.62
CA GLN A 48 13.99 -2.48 -2.11
C GLN A 48 15.09 -3.09 -1.22
N GLU A 49 16.08 -2.31 -0.79
CA GLU A 49 17.14 -2.83 0.08
C GLU A 49 16.62 -3.19 1.48
N LEU A 50 15.77 -2.36 2.08
CA LEU A 50 15.12 -2.68 3.35
C LEU A 50 14.24 -3.93 3.25
N ALA A 51 13.51 -4.12 2.16
CA ALA A 51 12.73 -5.33 1.93
C ALA A 51 13.58 -6.59 1.68
N ALA A 52 14.80 -6.44 1.15
CA ALA A 52 15.73 -7.53 0.97
C ALA A 52 16.46 -7.91 2.26
N TYR A 53 16.66 -6.94 3.15
CA TYR A 53 17.51 -7.00 4.34
C TYR A 53 17.28 -8.26 5.18
N GLN A 54 18.33 -9.06 5.33
CA GLN A 54 18.37 -10.34 6.05
C GLN A 54 17.17 -11.26 5.73
N GLY A 55 16.73 -11.25 4.47
CA GLY A 55 15.58 -12.05 4.03
C GLY A 55 14.21 -11.46 4.36
N GLY A 56 14.13 -10.15 4.58
CA GLY A 56 12.89 -9.44 4.86
C GLY A 56 12.53 -9.44 6.35
N ILE A 57 13.51 -9.51 7.24
CA ILE A 57 13.28 -9.48 8.70
C ILE A 57 12.59 -8.17 9.13
N ILE A 58 12.92 -7.06 8.48
CA ILE A 58 12.28 -5.75 8.71
C ILE A 58 10.78 -5.85 8.43
N LEU A 59 10.41 -6.35 7.25
CA LEU A 59 9.01 -6.48 6.86
C LEU A 59 8.24 -7.39 7.82
N LYS A 60 8.83 -8.52 8.22
CA LYS A 60 8.23 -9.41 9.20
C LYS A 60 7.99 -8.69 10.53
N ARG A 61 9.01 -8.00 11.07
CA ARG A 61 8.92 -7.26 12.33
C ARG A 61 7.84 -6.19 12.29
N LEU A 62 7.77 -5.42 11.20
CA LEU A 62 6.76 -4.38 11.03
C LEU A 62 5.35 -4.98 10.94
N LEU A 63 5.17 -6.06 10.19
CA LEU A 63 3.87 -6.72 10.09
C LEU A 63 3.43 -7.30 11.44
N ASP A 64 4.34 -7.94 12.17
CA ASP A 64 4.06 -8.47 13.52
C ASP A 64 3.62 -7.32 14.44
N GLY A 65 4.30 -6.16 14.41
CA GLY A 65 3.90 -4.98 15.18
C GLY A 65 2.55 -4.38 14.76
N ALA A 66 2.18 -4.49 13.49
CA ALA A 66 0.93 -3.95 12.95
C ALA A 66 -0.29 -4.88 13.11
N VAL A 67 -0.10 -6.17 13.43
CA VAL A 67 -1.18 -7.17 13.41
C VAL A 67 -1.34 -7.93 14.74
N THR A 68 -0.29 -8.05 15.57
CA THR A 68 -0.26 -9.00 16.70
C THR A 68 -0.89 -8.47 18.00
N GLN A 69 -1.92 -7.63 17.95
CA GLN A 69 -2.55 -7.10 19.19
C GLN A 69 -3.50 -8.07 19.91
N LYS A 70 -3.70 -9.29 19.39
CA LYS A 70 -4.74 -10.22 19.88
C LYS A 70 -4.25 -11.35 20.77
N ASP A 71 -3.00 -11.36 21.21
CA ASP A 71 -2.56 -12.38 22.16
C ASP A 71 -3.18 -12.11 23.55
N PRO A 72 -4.23 -12.86 23.97
CA PRO A 72 -4.94 -12.59 25.22
C PRO A 72 -4.08 -12.92 26.44
N GLU A 73 -2.97 -13.66 26.25
CA GLU A 73 -2.06 -14.06 27.31
C GLU A 73 -1.01 -12.98 27.62
N ARG A 74 -0.86 -11.94 26.78
CA ARG A 74 0.01 -10.79 27.03
C ARG A 74 -0.65 -9.73 27.94
N GLN A 75 -1.27 -10.15 29.04
CA GLN A 75 -1.91 -9.21 29.99
C GLN A 75 -0.94 -8.25 30.66
N ASP A 76 0.36 -8.54 30.68
CA ASP A 76 1.38 -7.72 31.34
C ASP A 76 2.05 -6.65 30.46
N THR A 77 1.73 -6.58 29.16
CA THR A 77 2.34 -5.53 28.32
C THR A 77 1.55 -4.24 28.45
N ASP A 78 2.24 -3.13 28.77
CA ASP A 78 1.65 -1.80 28.79
C ASP A 78 0.90 -1.52 27.47
N LEU A 79 -0.42 -1.29 27.57
CA LEU A 79 -1.31 -1.03 26.46
C LEU A 79 -0.81 0.17 25.64
N VAL A 80 -0.30 1.20 26.31
CA VAL A 80 0.22 2.42 25.65
C VAL A 80 1.40 2.06 24.74
N THR A 81 2.32 1.22 25.23
CA THR A 81 3.46 0.73 24.45
C THR A 81 3.03 -0.07 23.22
N THR A 82 2.05 -0.96 23.36
CA THR A 82 1.57 -1.84 22.29
C THR A 82 0.84 -1.07 21.19
N GLU A 83 0.00 -0.13 21.61
CA GLU A 83 -0.64 0.80 20.70
C GLU A 83 0.46 1.59 19.97
N PHE A 84 1.38 2.21 20.70
CA PHE A 84 2.40 3.07 20.10
C PHE A 84 3.23 2.33 19.04
N LEU A 85 3.62 1.08 19.35
CA LEU A 85 4.31 0.21 18.41
C LEU A 85 3.49 -0.03 17.14
N TYR A 86 2.19 -0.35 17.27
CA TYR A 86 1.29 -0.52 16.13
C TYR A 86 1.31 0.70 15.22
N ALA A 87 1.16 1.90 15.78
CA ALA A 87 1.11 3.13 14.99
C ALA A 87 2.40 3.37 14.20
N ARG A 88 3.57 3.11 14.81
CA ARG A 88 4.87 3.29 14.16
C ARG A 88 5.16 2.20 13.13
N CYS A 89 4.76 0.97 13.39
CA CYS A 89 4.83 -0.10 12.41
C CYS A 89 3.95 0.20 11.20
N CYS A 90 2.70 0.63 11.39
CA CYS A 90 1.83 1.07 10.29
C CYS A 90 2.42 2.25 9.52
N GLN A 91 3.04 3.23 10.19
CA GLN A 91 3.68 4.36 9.53
C GLN A 91 4.81 3.89 8.60
N ALA A 92 5.73 3.06 9.10
CA ALA A 92 6.83 2.53 8.30
C ALA A 92 6.31 1.63 7.16
N MET A 93 5.31 0.78 7.44
CA MET A 93 4.67 -0.05 6.43
C MET A 93 3.97 0.76 5.35
N GLY A 94 3.28 1.84 5.70
CA GLY A 94 2.63 2.74 4.75
C GLY A 94 3.64 3.27 3.74
N SER A 95 4.78 3.78 4.22
CA SER A 95 5.86 4.25 3.34
C SER A 95 6.47 3.13 2.48
N LEU A 96 6.85 1.98 3.05
CA LEU A 96 7.48 0.90 2.28
C LEU A 96 6.52 0.27 1.27
N SER A 97 5.24 0.11 1.65
CA SER A 97 4.22 -0.52 0.81
C SER A 97 3.84 0.30 -0.41
N SER A 98 4.21 1.58 -0.47
CA SER A 98 4.12 2.36 -1.71
C SER A 98 4.94 1.71 -2.85
N SER A 99 5.92 0.86 -2.55
CA SER A 99 6.65 0.09 -3.55
C SER A 99 5.98 -1.26 -3.81
N LYS A 100 5.57 -1.51 -5.07
CA LYS A 100 5.06 -2.81 -5.52
C LYS A 100 6.01 -3.97 -5.17
N VAL A 101 7.33 -3.75 -5.27
CA VAL A 101 8.32 -4.80 -4.96
C VAL A 101 8.26 -5.22 -3.49
N VAL A 102 8.03 -4.27 -2.59
CA VAL A 102 7.86 -4.55 -1.15
C VAL A 102 6.55 -5.30 -0.91
N VAL A 103 5.46 -4.90 -1.56
CA VAL A 103 4.17 -5.59 -1.41
C VAL A 103 4.22 -7.02 -1.96
N ASP A 104 4.84 -7.23 -3.11
CA ASP A 104 5.09 -8.57 -3.68
C ASP A 104 5.95 -9.43 -2.71
N ARG A 105 6.82 -8.79 -1.91
CA ARG A 105 7.62 -9.47 -0.89
C ARG A 105 6.79 -9.87 0.33
N TYR A 106 5.88 -9.01 0.80
CA TYR A 106 4.91 -9.35 1.85
C TYR A 106 4.05 -10.54 1.41
N PHE A 107 3.45 -10.46 0.23
CA PHE A 107 2.48 -11.42 -0.28
C PHE A 107 3.06 -12.25 -1.42
N ASN A 108 4.18 -12.92 -1.15
CA ASN A 108 4.83 -13.77 -2.16
C ASN A 108 3.89 -14.92 -2.62
N LYS A 109 4.25 -15.66 -3.68
CA LYS A 109 3.37 -16.72 -4.24
C LYS A 109 2.88 -17.78 -3.23
N SER A 110 3.58 -18.02 -2.12
CA SER A 110 3.09 -18.93 -1.07
C SER A 110 1.76 -18.46 -0.47
N TRP A 111 1.42 -17.18 -0.63
CA TRP A 111 0.21 -16.57 -0.11
C TRP A 111 -1.04 -16.86 -0.94
N GLU A 112 -0.89 -17.41 -2.15
CA GLU A 112 -2.02 -17.92 -2.94
C GLU A 112 -2.63 -19.19 -2.33
N SER A 113 -1.91 -19.86 -1.42
CA SER A 113 -2.42 -20.98 -0.64
C SER A 113 -3.62 -20.56 0.24
N PRO A 114 -4.51 -21.49 0.61
CA PRO A 114 -5.61 -21.20 1.53
C PRO A 114 -5.16 -20.53 2.85
N GLU A 115 -4.02 -20.96 3.39
CA GLU A 115 -3.46 -20.39 4.62
C GLU A 115 -2.95 -18.96 4.39
N GLY A 116 -2.25 -18.72 3.29
CA GLY A 116 -1.84 -17.37 2.89
C GLY A 116 -3.02 -16.40 2.76
N ARG A 117 -4.10 -16.84 2.10
CA ARG A 117 -5.32 -16.03 2.00
C ARG A 117 -5.95 -15.74 3.36
N ARG A 118 -5.96 -16.72 4.26
CA ARG A 118 -6.43 -16.53 5.64
C ARG A 118 -5.61 -15.45 6.36
N VAL A 119 -4.28 -15.50 6.27
CA VAL A 119 -3.44 -14.48 6.89
C VAL A 119 -3.67 -13.10 6.28
N CYS A 120 -3.77 -12.97 4.95
CA CYS A 120 -4.16 -11.70 4.30
C CYS A 120 -5.52 -11.17 4.80
N LYS A 121 -6.49 -12.07 5.00
CA LYS A 121 -7.82 -11.73 5.52
C LYS A 121 -7.71 -11.18 6.94
N CYS A 122 -6.92 -11.80 7.81
CA CYS A 122 -6.63 -11.31 9.15
C CYS A 122 -5.98 -9.93 9.11
N ILE A 123 -4.93 -9.73 8.30
CA ILE A 123 -4.27 -8.42 8.13
C ILE A 123 -5.28 -7.33 7.76
N PHE A 124 -6.14 -7.60 6.77
CA PHE A 124 -7.19 -6.65 6.37
C PHE A 124 -8.15 -6.33 7.52
N LEU A 125 -8.64 -7.35 8.23
CA LEU A 125 -9.58 -7.19 9.33
C LEU A 125 -8.97 -6.45 10.51
N ASP A 126 -7.70 -6.70 10.84
CA ASP A 126 -7.02 -6.05 11.95
C ASP A 126 -6.73 -4.58 11.62
N LEU A 127 -6.15 -4.29 10.45
CA LEU A 127 -5.92 -2.90 10.02
C LEU A 127 -7.22 -2.10 9.96
N SER A 128 -8.26 -2.65 9.31
CA SER A 128 -9.56 -1.96 9.20
C SER A 128 -10.31 -1.86 10.53
N GLY A 129 -10.21 -2.86 11.40
CA GLY A 129 -10.83 -2.84 12.73
C GLY A 129 -10.23 -1.78 13.65
N HIS A 130 -8.90 -1.73 13.73
CA HIS A 130 -8.19 -0.76 14.56
C HIS A 130 -8.43 0.67 14.08
N LEU A 131 -8.27 0.95 12.79
CA LEU A 131 -8.46 2.31 12.28
C LEU A 131 -9.89 2.83 12.53
N LEU A 132 -10.92 1.96 12.43
CA LEU A 132 -12.31 2.36 12.66
C LEU A 132 -12.62 2.60 14.13
N THR A 133 -12.01 1.81 15.00
CA THR A 133 -12.13 2.00 16.46
C THR A 133 -11.57 3.36 16.83
N ARG A 134 -10.37 3.70 16.33
CA ARG A 134 -9.73 5.00 16.55
C ARG A 134 -10.50 6.17 15.94
N ALA A 135 -11.01 6.01 14.73
CA ALA A 135 -11.84 7.04 14.12
C ALA A 135 -13.10 7.35 14.95
N ARG A 136 -13.75 6.32 15.52
CA ARG A 136 -14.94 6.51 16.38
C ARG A 136 -14.59 7.19 17.71
N GLU A 137 -13.46 6.86 18.30
CA GLU A 137 -12.95 7.52 19.50
C GLU A 137 -12.68 9.01 19.27
N ILE A 138 -12.05 9.35 18.14
CA ILE A 138 -11.85 10.74 17.71
C ILE A 138 -13.20 11.46 17.58
N GLU A 139 -14.17 10.88 16.86
CA GLU A 139 -15.50 11.49 16.66
C GLU A 139 -16.25 11.72 17.99
N ARG A 140 -16.08 10.85 18.98
CA ARG A 140 -16.67 11.00 20.34
C ARG A 140 -16.02 12.10 21.19
N GLY A 141 -15.09 12.87 20.63
CA GLY A 141 -14.50 14.02 21.30
C GLY A 141 -13.23 13.72 22.09
N GLN A 142 -12.56 12.58 21.85
CA GLN A 142 -11.22 12.33 22.37
C GLN A 142 -10.19 13.17 21.60
N SER A 143 -10.22 14.49 21.82
CA SER A 143 -9.50 15.50 21.05
C SER A 143 -7.98 15.31 21.05
N HIS A 144 -7.41 14.74 22.11
CA HIS A 144 -5.99 14.41 22.19
C HIS A 144 -5.58 13.37 21.13
N LEU A 145 -6.47 12.46 20.71
CA LEU A 145 -6.21 11.49 19.65
C LEU A 145 -6.14 12.13 18.25
N ASN A 146 -6.75 13.31 18.06
CA ASN A 146 -6.71 14.01 16.76
C ASN A 146 -5.27 14.39 16.37
N LEU A 147 -4.43 14.72 17.36
CA LEU A 147 -3.00 14.98 17.16
C LEU A 147 -2.25 13.77 16.60
N PHE A 148 -2.81 12.57 16.80
CA PHE A 148 -2.23 11.31 16.36
C PHE A 148 -3.04 10.64 15.23
N ALA A 149 -4.00 11.34 14.63
CA ALA A 149 -4.82 10.77 13.54
C ALA A 149 -3.96 10.30 12.35
N ASP A 150 -2.81 10.94 12.10
CA ASP A 150 -1.83 10.49 11.11
C ASP A 150 -1.33 9.07 11.37
N ALA A 151 -1.07 8.73 12.65
CA ALA A 151 -0.50 7.46 13.03
C ALA A 151 -1.57 6.36 13.21
N TRP A 152 -2.75 6.70 13.71
CA TRP A 152 -3.81 5.72 14.05
C TRP A 152 -4.83 5.47 12.95
N VAL A 153 -5.05 6.44 12.07
CA VAL A 153 -6.09 6.35 11.05
C VAL A 153 -5.44 6.35 9.67
N LEU A 154 -4.60 7.33 9.38
CA LEU A 154 -4.02 7.48 8.04
C LEU A 154 -3.00 6.40 7.72
N ALA A 155 -2.04 6.10 8.61
CA ALA A 155 -1.03 5.10 8.33
C ALA A 155 -1.58 3.68 8.08
N PRO A 156 -2.53 3.15 8.88
CA PRO A 156 -3.19 1.88 8.55
C PRO A 156 -4.01 1.94 7.25
N LEU A 157 -4.69 3.06 6.98
CA LEU A 157 -5.44 3.26 5.74
C LEU A 157 -4.52 3.29 4.51
N GLU A 158 -3.34 3.90 4.63
CA GLU A 158 -2.30 3.93 3.61
C GLU A 158 -1.75 2.53 3.34
N CYS A 159 -1.51 1.72 4.38
CA CYS A 159 -1.17 0.31 4.22
C CYS A 159 -2.26 -0.45 3.43
N LEU A 160 -3.53 -0.26 3.78
CA LEU A 160 -4.65 -0.92 3.10
C LEU A 160 -4.73 -0.53 1.62
N ALA A 161 -4.61 0.76 1.32
CA ALA A 161 -4.63 1.27 -0.05
C ALA A 161 -3.48 0.67 -0.88
N ASN A 162 -2.26 0.71 -0.35
CA ASN A 162 -1.06 0.20 -1.02
C ASN A 162 -1.09 -1.32 -1.22
N PHE A 163 -1.53 -2.08 -0.21
CA PHE A 163 -1.68 -3.53 -0.32
C PHE A 163 -2.74 -3.92 -1.34
N ALA A 164 -3.89 -3.22 -1.35
CA ALA A 164 -4.90 -3.44 -2.36
C ALA A 164 -4.38 -3.09 -3.77
N ALA A 165 -3.63 -2.01 -3.93
CA ALA A 165 -3.11 -1.56 -5.21
C ALA A 165 -2.18 -2.61 -5.83
N HIS A 166 -1.28 -3.17 -5.02
CA HIS A 166 -0.17 -3.96 -5.54
C HIS A 166 -0.35 -5.48 -5.40
N SER A 167 -1.32 -5.97 -4.62
CA SER A 167 -1.53 -7.41 -4.38
C SER A 167 -2.94 -7.91 -4.74
N LYS A 168 -3.00 -8.76 -5.78
CA LYS A 168 -4.21 -9.53 -6.15
C LYS A 168 -4.69 -10.43 -5.00
N VAL A 169 -3.76 -11.07 -4.30
CA VAL A 169 -4.09 -11.96 -3.17
C VAL A 169 -4.74 -11.15 -2.03
N PHE A 170 -4.24 -9.95 -1.76
CA PHE A 170 -4.83 -9.08 -0.75
C PHE A 170 -6.22 -8.60 -1.15
N ARG A 171 -6.43 -8.20 -2.42
CA ARG A 171 -7.78 -7.89 -2.91
C ARG A 171 -8.73 -9.07 -2.78
N GLN A 172 -8.29 -10.29 -3.07
CA GLN A 172 -9.13 -11.48 -2.86
C GLN A 172 -9.48 -11.65 -1.38
N ALA A 173 -8.53 -11.48 -0.47
CA ALA A 173 -8.79 -11.53 0.96
C ALA A 173 -9.76 -10.44 1.44
N MET A 174 -9.73 -9.24 0.84
CA MET A 174 -10.75 -8.21 1.07
C MET A 174 -12.14 -8.70 0.66
N LYS A 175 -12.28 -9.43 -0.46
CA LYS A 175 -13.56 -10.04 -0.86
C LYS A 175 -14.08 -11.01 0.18
N ASP A 176 -13.21 -11.93 0.59
CA ASP A 176 -13.53 -12.97 1.57
C ASP A 176 -13.89 -12.36 2.94
N ALA A 177 -13.32 -11.19 3.29
CA ALA A 177 -13.66 -10.45 4.50
C ALA A 177 -14.96 -9.65 4.42
N CYS A 178 -15.45 -9.36 3.22
CA CYS A 178 -16.63 -8.55 2.96
C CYS A 178 -17.81 -9.36 2.43
N GLU A 179 -17.85 -10.67 2.72
CA GLU A 179 -18.98 -11.53 2.37
C GLU A 179 -20.25 -11.08 3.11
N GLU A 180 -20.12 -10.75 4.40
CA GLU A 180 -21.23 -10.37 5.30
C GLU A 180 -21.50 -8.86 5.38
N ARG A 181 -20.50 -8.03 5.05
CA ARG A 181 -20.58 -6.56 5.16
C ARG A 181 -20.03 -5.93 3.90
N THR A 182 -20.65 -4.85 3.44
CA THR A 182 -20.15 -4.14 2.25
C THR A 182 -18.84 -3.43 2.56
N LEU A 183 -18.06 -3.10 1.51
CA LEU A 183 -16.86 -2.29 1.65
C LEU A 183 -17.18 -0.94 2.30
N PHE A 184 -18.34 -0.38 1.94
CA PHE A 184 -18.85 0.87 2.49
C PHE A 184 -19.20 0.74 3.97
N ASP A 185 -19.81 -0.36 4.41
CA ASP A 185 -20.13 -0.56 5.83
C ASP A 185 -18.87 -0.62 6.70
N ARG A 186 -17.75 -1.09 6.12
CA ARG A 186 -16.47 -1.10 6.80
C ARG A 186 -15.83 0.28 6.81
N LEU A 187 -15.58 0.89 5.65
CA LEU A 187 -14.71 2.07 5.57
C LEU A 187 -15.46 3.40 5.44
N GLY A 188 -16.74 3.39 5.08
CA GLY A 188 -17.54 4.58 4.81
C GLY A 188 -17.70 5.52 6.00
N PHE A 189 -17.58 4.99 7.23
CA PHE A 189 -17.58 5.80 8.45
C PHE A 189 -16.49 6.89 8.46
N LEU A 190 -15.33 6.63 7.83
CA LEU A 190 -14.23 7.60 7.69
C LEU A 190 -14.62 8.83 6.85
N LEU A 191 -15.69 8.74 6.09
CA LEU A 191 -16.25 9.82 5.26
C LEU A 191 -17.53 10.42 5.87
N SER A 192 -17.84 10.10 7.13
CA SER A 192 -18.99 10.70 7.82
C SER A 192 -18.73 12.20 8.10
N ALA A 193 -19.81 12.99 8.19
CA ALA A 193 -19.69 14.41 8.50
C ALA A 193 -19.13 14.68 9.92
N GLY A 194 -19.31 13.75 10.86
CA GLY A 194 -18.77 13.89 12.22
C GLY A 194 -17.25 13.75 12.23
N ILE A 195 -16.71 12.67 11.64
CA ILE A 195 -15.26 12.48 11.57
C ILE A 195 -14.57 13.58 10.76
N GLN A 196 -15.13 13.98 9.62
CA GLN A 196 -14.53 14.99 8.73
C GLN A 196 -14.49 16.39 9.37
N ARG A 197 -15.43 16.71 10.27
CA ARG A 197 -15.41 17.96 11.04
C ARG A 197 -14.43 17.94 12.20
N THR A 198 -14.16 16.76 12.75
CA THR A 198 -13.29 16.60 13.91
C THR A 198 -11.81 16.61 13.52
N LEU A 199 -11.49 16.02 12.38
CA LEU A 199 -10.12 15.96 11.87
C LEU A 199 -9.60 17.33 11.39
N SER A 200 -8.28 17.51 11.43
CA SER A 200 -7.64 18.63 10.74
C SER A 200 -7.97 18.61 9.24
N ARG A 201 -8.03 19.79 8.59
CA ARG A 201 -8.30 19.90 7.14
C ARG A 201 -7.34 19.02 6.32
N ARG A 202 -6.07 18.95 6.72
CA ARG A 202 -5.05 18.09 6.09
C ARG A 202 -5.42 16.61 6.22
N ASN A 203 -5.80 16.15 7.41
CA ASN A 203 -6.08 14.73 7.64
C ASN A 203 -7.39 14.31 6.98
N ALA A 204 -8.42 15.15 7.04
CA ALA A 204 -9.66 14.97 6.29
C ALA A 204 -9.41 14.89 4.78
N GLN A 205 -8.54 15.72 4.21
CA GLN A 205 -8.12 15.64 2.81
C GLN A 205 -7.41 14.31 2.50
N ARG A 206 -6.42 13.92 3.31
CA ARG A 206 -5.68 12.66 3.10
C ARG A 206 -6.59 11.43 3.16
N ILE A 207 -7.55 11.38 4.09
CA ILE A 207 -8.55 10.29 4.14
C ILE A 207 -9.32 10.22 2.82
N ARG A 208 -9.83 11.36 2.32
CA ARG A 208 -10.60 11.39 1.07
C ARG A 208 -9.77 10.88 -0.12
N VAL A 209 -8.48 11.26 -0.20
CA VAL A 209 -7.57 10.77 -1.25
C VAL A 209 -7.38 9.27 -1.13
N LEU A 210 -6.99 8.76 0.05
CA LEU A 210 -6.76 7.32 0.24
C LEU A 210 -8.02 6.48 -0.01
N MET A 211 -9.20 6.99 0.37
CA MET A 211 -10.47 6.32 0.07
C MET A 211 -10.78 6.31 -1.44
N ALA A 212 -10.43 7.38 -2.15
CA ALA A 212 -10.53 7.40 -3.61
C ALA A 212 -9.50 6.45 -4.26
N ASP A 213 -8.27 6.36 -3.73
CA ASP A 213 -7.24 5.43 -4.20
C ASP A 213 -7.66 3.96 -4.03
N VAL A 214 -8.32 3.62 -2.91
CA VAL A 214 -8.94 2.30 -2.72
C VAL A 214 -10.01 2.04 -3.80
N ALA A 215 -10.87 3.02 -4.08
CA ALA A 215 -11.89 2.89 -5.12
C ALA A 215 -11.28 2.72 -6.52
N VAL A 216 -10.25 3.51 -6.86
CA VAL A 216 -9.45 3.40 -8.09
C VAL A 216 -8.87 1.99 -8.20
N THR A 217 -8.12 1.57 -7.20
CA THR A 217 -7.50 0.24 -7.16
C THR A 217 -8.49 -0.88 -7.46
N LEU A 218 -9.64 -0.86 -6.79
CA LEU A 218 -10.63 -1.94 -6.91
C LEU A 218 -11.36 -1.89 -8.25
N ALA A 219 -11.63 -0.71 -8.80
CA ALA A 219 -12.33 -0.53 -10.06
C ALA A 219 -11.44 -0.79 -11.29
N PHE A 220 -10.15 -0.48 -11.22
CA PHE A 220 -9.20 -0.67 -12.32
C PHE A 220 -8.64 -2.10 -12.38
N SER A 221 -8.72 -2.85 -11.28
CA SER A 221 -8.24 -4.23 -11.22
C SER A 221 -9.32 -5.19 -11.73
N ALA A 222 -9.04 -5.87 -12.85
CA ALA A 222 -9.97 -6.82 -13.47
C ALA A 222 -10.43 -7.93 -12.50
N ASP A 223 -9.57 -8.34 -11.57
CA ASP A 223 -9.92 -9.36 -10.57
C ASP A 223 -10.90 -8.85 -9.51
N SER A 224 -11.08 -7.55 -9.28
CA SER A 224 -11.97 -7.02 -8.23
C SER A 224 -13.08 -6.10 -8.75
N GLN A 225 -13.03 -5.65 -10.00
CA GLN A 225 -13.90 -4.62 -10.55
C GLN A 225 -15.40 -4.89 -10.33
N LEU A 226 -15.92 -6.00 -10.84
CA LEU A 226 -17.36 -6.32 -10.75
C LEU A 226 -17.79 -6.57 -9.30
N TRP A 227 -16.95 -7.24 -8.52
CA TRP A 227 -17.20 -7.46 -7.09
C TRP A 227 -17.29 -6.13 -6.33
N ALA A 228 -16.42 -5.16 -6.63
CA ALA A 228 -16.40 -3.87 -5.97
C ALA A 228 -17.69 -3.08 -6.25
N LEU A 229 -18.21 -3.14 -7.48
CA LEU A 229 -19.52 -2.57 -7.84
C LEU A 229 -20.63 -3.16 -6.97
N ASP A 230 -20.67 -4.49 -6.84
CA ASP A 230 -21.67 -5.18 -6.02
C ASP A 230 -21.51 -4.95 -4.51
N ARG A 231 -20.28 -4.65 -4.06
CA ARG A 231 -19.97 -4.41 -2.63
C ARG A 231 -19.88 -2.94 -2.25
N GLY A 232 -20.48 -2.05 -3.04
CA GLY A 232 -20.76 -0.67 -2.63
C GLY A 232 -19.64 0.32 -2.92
N VAL A 233 -18.74 0.06 -3.88
CA VAL A 233 -17.74 1.06 -4.31
C VAL A 233 -18.40 2.34 -4.82
N LEU A 234 -19.59 2.26 -5.44
CA LEU A 234 -20.33 3.45 -5.88
C LEU A 234 -20.79 4.33 -4.71
N LYS A 235 -21.26 3.71 -3.62
CA LYS A 235 -21.61 4.44 -2.38
C LYS A 235 -20.38 5.10 -1.77
N LEU A 236 -19.23 4.42 -1.82
CA LEU A 236 -17.97 4.98 -1.36
C LEU A 236 -17.57 6.23 -2.17
N ILE A 237 -17.62 6.14 -3.50
CA ILE A 237 -17.33 7.27 -4.41
C ILE A 237 -18.30 8.43 -4.14
N ALA A 238 -19.61 8.17 -4.00
CA ALA A 238 -20.60 9.20 -3.68
C ALA A 238 -20.29 9.89 -2.34
N ALA A 239 -19.90 9.13 -1.31
CA ALA A 239 -19.48 9.69 -0.04
C ALA A 239 -18.22 10.55 -0.16
N VAL A 240 -17.23 10.15 -0.96
CA VAL A 240 -16.04 10.99 -1.25
C VAL A 240 -16.47 12.30 -1.91
N TYR A 241 -17.35 12.28 -2.91
CA TYR A 241 -17.89 13.53 -3.48
C TYR A 241 -18.63 14.37 -2.46
N ALA A 242 -19.48 13.76 -1.63
CA ALA A 242 -20.27 14.47 -0.63
C ALA A 242 -19.38 15.33 0.28
N VAL A 243 -18.29 14.75 0.77
CA VAL A 243 -17.35 15.44 1.69
C VAL A 243 -16.20 16.17 1.00
N SER A 244 -16.01 16.05 -0.31
CA SER A 244 -15.00 16.82 -1.05
C SER A 244 -15.37 18.31 -1.15
N PRO A 245 -14.40 19.25 -1.15
CA PRO A 245 -14.70 20.66 -1.35
C PRO A 245 -15.20 20.88 -2.79
N GLY A 246 -15.97 21.94 -3.03
CA GLY A 246 -16.40 22.30 -4.39
C GLY A 246 -15.31 23.01 -5.20
N ASP A 247 -14.36 23.67 -4.53
CA ASP A 247 -13.21 24.33 -5.18
C ASP A 247 -11.96 23.45 -5.03
N HIS A 248 -11.58 22.80 -6.13
CA HIS A 248 -10.41 21.92 -6.20
C HIS A 248 -9.10 22.67 -6.49
N ARG A 249 -9.16 23.97 -6.84
CA ARG A 249 -7.96 24.75 -7.19
C ARG A 249 -7.05 25.02 -5.99
N GLN A 250 -7.57 24.83 -4.77
CA GLN A 250 -6.83 25.02 -3.52
C GLN A 250 -6.14 23.74 -3.01
N ASP A 251 -6.19 22.63 -3.75
CA ASP A 251 -5.59 21.38 -3.29
C ASP A 251 -4.07 21.40 -3.46
N ALA A 252 -3.35 21.11 -2.37
CA ALA A 252 -1.88 21.08 -2.35
C ALA A 252 -1.31 19.98 -3.26
N LEU A 253 -2.13 18.95 -3.57
CA LEU A 253 -1.76 17.84 -4.46
C LEU A 253 -1.97 18.16 -5.95
N GLY A 254 -2.43 19.37 -6.27
CA GLY A 254 -2.84 19.74 -7.62
C GLY A 254 -4.21 19.17 -7.98
N TRP A 255 -4.69 19.56 -9.17
CA TRP A 255 -6.03 19.21 -9.64
C TRP A 255 -6.20 17.70 -9.90
N GLU A 256 -5.22 17.07 -10.57
CA GLU A 256 -5.13 15.61 -10.76
C GLU A 256 -5.00 14.86 -9.43
N GLY A 257 -4.53 15.59 -8.41
CA GLY A 257 -4.38 15.23 -7.01
C GLY A 257 -5.67 14.95 -6.26
N SER A 258 -6.76 15.57 -6.71
CA SER A 258 -7.96 15.72 -5.90
C SER A 258 -8.80 14.43 -5.80
N PRO A 259 -9.47 14.17 -4.65
CA PRO A 259 -10.35 13.01 -4.49
C PRO A 259 -11.47 12.95 -5.54
N ALA A 260 -12.03 14.09 -5.93
CA ALA A 260 -13.08 14.18 -6.94
C ALA A 260 -12.57 13.81 -8.34
N PHE A 261 -11.34 14.22 -8.70
CA PHE A 261 -10.70 13.80 -9.94
C PHE A 261 -10.49 12.28 -9.99
N LEU A 262 -10.00 11.69 -8.89
CA LEU A 262 -9.85 10.23 -8.77
C LEU A 262 -11.19 9.49 -8.87
N CYS A 263 -12.25 10.05 -8.31
CA CYS A 263 -13.60 9.51 -8.46
C CYS A 263 -14.09 9.59 -9.92
N ASN A 264 -13.87 10.73 -10.60
CA ASN A 264 -14.21 10.89 -12.02
C ASN A 264 -13.51 9.85 -12.89
N ALA A 265 -12.24 9.63 -12.61
CA ALA A 265 -11.39 8.61 -13.21
C ALA A 265 -11.97 7.20 -13.10
N VAL A 266 -12.47 6.81 -11.91
CA VAL A 266 -13.16 5.53 -11.73
C VAL A 266 -14.40 5.42 -12.61
N LEU A 267 -15.26 6.44 -12.60
CA LEU A 267 -16.49 6.40 -13.40
C LEU A 267 -16.18 6.29 -14.89
N LEU A 268 -15.21 7.06 -15.39
CA LEU A 268 -14.77 7.01 -16.78
C LEU A 268 -14.12 5.68 -17.18
N HIS A 269 -13.44 5.01 -16.25
CA HIS A 269 -12.88 3.69 -16.49
C HIS A 269 -13.97 2.62 -16.62
N LEU A 270 -15.04 2.72 -15.82
CA LEU A 270 -16.09 1.71 -15.75
C LEU A 270 -17.10 1.81 -16.90
N LEU A 271 -17.45 3.02 -17.35
CA LEU A 271 -18.49 3.24 -18.36
C LEU A 271 -18.26 2.57 -19.74
N PRO A 272 -17.03 2.45 -20.28
CA PRO A 272 -16.81 1.83 -21.58
C PRO A 272 -17.09 0.33 -21.62
N THR A 273 -17.09 -0.37 -20.48
CA THR A 273 -17.32 -1.81 -20.43
C THR A 273 -18.80 -2.09 -20.17
N GLU A 274 -19.48 -2.77 -21.10
CA GLU A 274 -20.94 -2.99 -21.01
C GLU A 274 -21.36 -3.67 -19.69
N SER A 275 -20.62 -4.70 -19.26
CA SER A 275 -20.91 -5.39 -17.99
C SER A 275 -20.82 -4.46 -16.77
N ALA A 276 -19.90 -3.49 -16.79
CA ALA A 276 -19.80 -2.50 -15.72
C ALA A 276 -20.91 -1.45 -15.85
N ALA A 277 -21.20 -0.96 -17.06
CA ALA A 277 -22.31 -0.03 -17.30
C ALA A 277 -23.66 -0.62 -16.87
N GLU A 278 -23.93 -1.89 -17.16
CA GLU A 278 -25.10 -2.62 -16.66
C GLU A 278 -25.18 -2.65 -15.14
N LYS A 279 -24.05 -2.92 -14.46
CA LYS A 279 -23.98 -2.86 -12.99
C LYS A 279 -24.22 -1.45 -12.46
N LEU A 280 -23.66 -0.40 -13.08
CA LEU A 280 -23.94 0.98 -12.72
C LEU A 280 -25.44 1.30 -12.84
N ARG A 281 -26.09 0.85 -13.93
CA ARG A 281 -27.55 0.98 -14.10
C ARG A 281 -28.32 0.23 -13.01
N ALA A 282 -27.95 -1.03 -12.74
CA ALA A 282 -28.60 -1.87 -11.72
C ALA A 282 -28.50 -1.29 -10.31
N HIS A 283 -27.42 -0.58 -10.00
CA HIS A 283 -27.22 0.12 -8.71
C HIS A 283 -27.78 1.55 -8.69
N ASN A 284 -28.60 1.93 -9.68
CA ASN A 284 -29.18 3.27 -9.86
C ASN A 284 -28.13 4.40 -9.71
N ALA A 285 -26.97 4.23 -10.35
CA ALA A 285 -25.85 5.16 -10.21
C ALA A 285 -26.23 6.59 -10.66
N LEU A 286 -27.13 6.73 -11.64
CA LEU A 286 -27.58 8.03 -12.11
C LEU A 286 -28.18 8.87 -10.97
N ASP A 287 -29.14 8.33 -10.22
CA ASP A 287 -29.75 9.08 -9.13
C ASP A 287 -28.79 9.25 -7.95
N GLY A 288 -27.96 8.25 -7.67
CA GLY A 288 -26.93 8.31 -6.63
C GLY A 288 -25.91 9.43 -6.84
N PHE A 289 -25.53 9.72 -8.09
CA PHE A 289 -24.54 10.76 -8.41
C PHE A 289 -25.14 12.10 -8.81
N ARG A 290 -26.45 12.20 -9.04
CA ARG A 290 -27.13 13.46 -9.41
C ARG A 290 -26.84 14.63 -8.45
N PRO A 291 -26.80 14.44 -7.10
CA PRO A 291 -26.42 15.52 -6.17
C PRO A 291 -24.99 16.02 -6.34
N HIS A 292 -24.13 15.25 -7.02
CA HIS A 292 -22.71 15.52 -7.19
C HIS A 292 -22.35 16.04 -8.59
N ARG A 293 -23.34 16.25 -9.47
CA ARG A 293 -23.15 16.71 -10.86
C ARG A 293 -22.16 17.87 -11.01
N ARG A 294 -22.24 18.85 -10.11
CA ARG A 294 -21.37 20.04 -10.14
C ARG A 294 -19.93 19.67 -9.84
N LYS A 295 -19.68 18.90 -8.78
CA LYS A 295 -18.32 18.45 -8.41
C LYS A 295 -17.71 17.55 -9.47
N MET A 296 -18.52 16.70 -10.11
CA MET A 296 -18.07 15.87 -11.24
C MET A 296 -17.55 16.74 -12.39
N ASN A 297 -18.29 17.77 -12.78
CA ASN A 297 -17.89 18.67 -13.86
C ASN A 297 -16.73 19.61 -13.44
N ASP A 298 -16.76 20.15 -12.23
CA ASP A 298 -15.70 21.04 -11.72
C ASP A 298 -14.34 20.30 -11.58
N ALA A 299 -14.37 18.98 -11.34
CA ALA A 299 -13.18 18.12 -11.30
C ALA A 299 -12.86 17.43 -12.64
N ALA A 300 -13.62 17.69 -13.71
CA ALA A 300 -13.38 17.10 -15.03
C ALA A 300 -12.38 17.95 -15.84
N ILE A 301 -11.79 17.33 -16.88
CA ILE A 301 -10.98 18.05 -17.85
C ILE A 301 -11.84 19.18 -18.45
N PRO A 302 -11.33 20.42 -18.62
CA PRO A 302 -12.16 21.58 -18.99
C PRO A 302 -13.05 21.39 -20.23
N GLU A 303 -12.61 20.56 -21.18
CA GLU A 303 -13.34 20.29 -22.43
C GLU A 303 -14.45 19.22 -22.29
N LEU A 304 -14.57 18.56 -21.13
CA LEU A 304 -15.46 17.44 -20.91
C LEU A 304 -16.59 17.76 -19.90
N ASP A 305 -17.83 17.84 -20.40
CA ASP A 305 -19.02 17.75 -19.55
C ASP A 305 -19.23 16.29 -19.11
N LEU A 306 -18.55 15.93 -18.03
CA LEU A 306 -18.51 14.57 -17.52
C LEU A 306 -19.90 14.07 -17.12
N TRP A 307 -20.73 14.91 -16.48
CA TRP A 307 -22.08 14.55 -16.10
C TRP A 307 -22.93 14.19 -17.32
N LYS A 308 -22.89 15.00 -18.37
CA LYS A 308 -23.62 14.72 -19.62
C LYS A 308 -23.15 13.43 -20.28
N TYR A 309 -21.85 13.17 -20.30
CA TYR A 309 -21.29 11.91 -20.78
C TYR A 309 -21.78 10.71 -19.96
N PHE A 310 -21.68 10.80 -18.63
CA PHE A 310 -22.11 9.78 -17.68
C PHE A 310 -23.60 9.47 -17.80
N GLU A 311 -24.45 10.50 -17.82
CA GLU A 311 -25.89 10.38 -18.00
C GLU A 311 -26.25 9.76 -19.35
N GLY A 312 -25.62 10.22 -20.44
CA GLY A 312 -25.84 9.69 -21.78
C GLY A 312 -25.52 8.20 -21.87
N LYS A 313 -24.36 7.77 -21.35
CA LYS A 313 -23.96 6.36 -21.31
C LYS A 313 -24.94 5.49 -20.52
N LEU A 314 -25.32 5.90 -19.31
CA LEU A 314 -26.22 5.10 -18.47
C LEU A 314 -27.67 5.07 -18.98
N GLN A 315 -28.05 5.99 -19.87
CA GLN A 315 -29.35 5.97 -20.55
C GLN A 315 -29.31 5.24 -21.91
N GLY A 316 -28.17 4.67 -22.29
CA GLY A 316 -28.00 4.02 -23.60
C GLY A 316 -28.00 4.99 -24.78
N ARG A 317 -27.84 6.30 -24.54
CA ARG A 317 -27.74 7.30 -25.60
C ARG A 317 -26.35 7.23 -26.25
N PRO A 318 -26.25 7.45 -27.58
CA PRO A 318 -24.94 7.63 -28.20
C PRO A 318 -24.27 8.87 -27.62
N VAL A 319 -23.03 8.72 -27.16
CA VAL A 319 -22.20 9.83 -26.69
C VAL A 319 -20.83 9.75 -27.39
N PRO A 320 -20.13 10.89 -27.55
CA PRO A 320 -18.80 10.90 -28.13
C PRO A 320 -17.86 9.95 -27.38
N THR A 321 -17.06 9.19 -28.12
CA THR A 321 -16.00 8.37 -27.51
C THR A 321 -14.93 9.29 -26.96
N ILE A 322 -14.70 9.24 -25.65
CA ILE A 322 -13.59 9.93 -25.02
C ILE A 322 -12.32 9.13 -25.33
N PRO A 323 -11.27 9.74 -25.90
CA PRO A 323 -9.98 9.08 -26.06
C PRO A 323 -9.51 8.59 -24.69
N ARG A 324 -9.34 7.27 -24.57
CA ARG A 324 -8.90 6.62 -23.32
C ARG A 324 -7.61 7.27 -22.78
N ASP A 325 -6.78 7.73 -23.70
CA ASP A 325 -5.45 8.27 -23.45
C ASP A 325 -5.40 9.56 -22.61
N ALA A 326 -6.43 10.41 -22.63
CA ALA A 326 -6.31 11.74 -22.02
C ALA A 326 -6.37 11.71 -20.49
N GLN A 327 -7.26 10.87 -19.90
CA GLN A 327 -7.51 10.88 -18.46
C GLN A 327 -7.05 9.60 -17.74
N THR A 328 -6.95 8.47 -18.45
CA THR A 328 -6.46 7.25 -17.81
C THR A 328 -4.94 7.17 -17.74
N ARG A 329 -4.22 7.79 -18.67
CA ARG A 329 -2.74 7.82 -18.63
C ARG A 329 -2.20 8.59 -17.41
N SER A 330 -2.86 9.67 -16.98
CA SER A 330 -2.43 10.40 -15.77
C SER A 330 -2.63 9.57 -14.50
N LEU A 331 -3.61 8.66 -14.50
CA LEU A 331 -3.83 7.73 -13.39
C LEU A 331 -2.84 6.58 -13.38
N ASP A 332 -2.44 6.07 -14.54
CA ASP A 332 -1.37 5.05 -14.63
C ASP A 332 -0.09 5.57 -13.96
N VAL A 333 0.19 6.88 -14.10
CA VAL A 333 1.35 7.53 -13.45
C VAL A 333 1.20 7.68 -11.93
N ARG A 334 -0.04 7.80 -11.44
CA ARG A 334 -0.34 8.08 -10.03
C ARG A 334 -0.64 6.83 -9.20
N ALA A 335 -1.14 5.77 -9.83
CA ALA A 335 -1.38 4.47 -9.22
C ALA A 335 -0.09 3.73 -8.83
N ASP A 336 1.05 4.14 -9.41
CA ASP A 336 2.35 3.60 -9.08
C ASP A 336 2.98 4.46 -7.97
N GLY A 337 3.00 3.97 -6.74
CA GLY A 337 3.67 4.65 -5.61
C GLY A 337 5.18 4.83 -5.84
N ALA A 338 6.02 4.13 -5.09
CA ALA A 338 7.46 4.11 -5.36
C ALA A 338 7.72 3.23 -6.61
N PRO A 339 8.23 3.80 -7.72
CA PRO A 339 8.42 3.05 -8.96
C PRO A 339 9.38 1.87 -8.79
N ILE A 340 9.26 0.88 -9.67
CA ILE A 340 10.27 -0.17 -9.76
C ILE A 340 11.48 0.39 -10.47
N VAL A 341 12.61 0.56 -9.77
CA VAL A 341 13.86 1.06 -10.36
C VAL A 341 14.98 0.04 -10.23
N CYS A 342 16.06 0.24 -10.99
CA CYS A 342 17.29 -0.52 -10.82
C CYS A 342 17.92 -0.23 -9.45
N SER A 343 18.24 -1.27 -8.68
CA SER A 343 18.78 -1.14 -7.32
C SER A 343 20.22 -0.61 -7.28
N TRP A 344 20.95 -0.60 -8.40
CA TRP A 344 22.25 0.05 -8.45
C TRP A 344 22.07 1.58 -8.37
N LYS A 345 22.64 2.20 -7.33
CA LYS A 345 22.42 3.61 -6.99
C LYS A 345 22.84 4.62 -8.08
N GLU A 346 23.85 4.29 -8.87
CA GLU A 346 24.33 5.15 -9.97
C GLU A 346 23.59 4.89 -11.30
N CYS A 347 22.59 4.00 -11.30
CA CYS A 347 21.82 3.72 -12.50
C CYS A 347 20.88 4.87 -12.86
N THR A 348 20.96 5.33 -14.12
CA THR A 348 20.13 6.40 -14.69
C THR A 348 18.99 5.90 -15.59
N ALA A 349 18.74 4.59 -15.64
CA ALA A 349 17.72 4.00 -16.51
C ALA A 349 16.26 4.40 -16.14
N GLY A 350 16.05 4.99 -14.96
CA GLY A 350 14.74 5.38 -14.46
C GLY A 350 13.84 4.20 -14.07
N PRO A 351 12.52 4.41 -14.05
CA PRO A 351 11.51 3.37 -13.79
C PRO A 351 11.55 2.22 -14.82
N GLU A 352 11.16 1.03 -14.37
CA GLU A 352 10.96 -0.16 -15.21
C GLU A 352 9.94 0.14 -16.31
N PRO A 353 10.30 0.04 -17.59
CA PRO A 353 9.40 0.37 -18.68
C PRO A 353 8.25 -0.66 -18.79
N PRO A 354 7.03 -0.22 -19.14
CA PRO A 354 5.90 -1.13 -19.36
C PRO A 354 6.25 -2.23 -20.37
N GLY A 355 5.96 -3.49 -20.02
CA GLY A 355 6.19 -4.65 -20.88
C GLY A 355 7.61 -5.24 -20.85
N THR A 356 8.60 -4.57 -20.23
CA THR A 356 9.95 -5.11 -20.08
C THR A 356 10.39 -5.11 -18.62
N ALA A 357 10.25 -6.25 -17.96
CA ALA A 357 10.62 -6.39 -16.56
C ALA A 357 12.15 -6.41 -16.37
N PHE A 358 12.64 -5.68 -15.37
CA PHE A 358 14.01 -5.76 -14.88
C PHE A 358 14.29 -7.15 -14.30
N LYS A 359 15.55 -7.56 -14.40
CA LYS A 359 16.03 -8.83 -13.85
C LYS A 359 15.95 -8.79 -12.33
N ARG A 360 15.50 -9.90 -11.75
CA ARG A 360 15.38 -10.03 -10.29
C ARG A 360 16.63 -10.69 -9.71
N CYS A 361 17.06 -10.24 -8.53
CA CYS A 361 18.08 -10.95 -7.77
C CYS A 361 17.59 -12.39 -7.48
N ALA A 362 18.37 -13.39 -7.87
CA ALA A 362 18.01 -14.80 -7.69
C ALA A 362 17.78 -15.19 -6.22
N GLY A 363 18.52 -14.55 -5.29
CA GLY A 363 18.46 -14.82 -3.87
C GLY A 363 17.23 -14.21 -3.17
N CYS A 364 17.13 -12.88 -3.15
CA CYS A 364 16.06 -12.19 -2.43
C CYS A 364 14.78 -12.04 -3.26
N GLN A 365 14.87 -12.03 -4.60
CA GLN A 365 13.77 -11.70 -5.54
C GLN A 365 13.19 -10.30 -5.34
N VAL A 366 13.86 -9.43 -4.57
CA VAL A 366 13.46 -8.05 -4.27
C VAL A 366 14.23 -7.07 -5.14
N SER A 367 15.57 -7.06 -5.08
CA SER A 367 16.37 -6.14 -5.89
C SER A 367 16.19 -6.39 -7.41
N ARG A 368 16.20 -5.31 -8.18
CA ARG A 368 15.88 -5.25 -9.62
C ARG A 368 17.04 -4.65 -10.38
N TYR A 369 17.29 -5.17 -11.59
CA TYR A 369 18.42 -4.73 -12.42
C TYR A 369 18.02 -4.64 -13.89
N CYS A 370 18.27 -3.49 -14.51
CA CYS A 370 18.08 -3.36 -15.96
C CYS A 370 19.14 -4.14 -16.77
N SER A 371 20.28 -4.49 -16.16
CA SER A 371 21.35 -5.25 -16.81
C SER A 371 22.07 -6.22 -15.85
N LYS A 372 22.78 -7.20 -16.41
CA LYS A 372 23.62 -8.14 -15.62
C LYS A 372 24.84 -7.42 -15.03
N GLU A 373 25.30 -6.35 -15.67
CA GLU A 373 26.40 -5.52 -15.21
C GLU A 373 26.05 -4.76 -13.94
N HIS A 374 24.90 -4.09 -13.90
CA HIS A 374 24.43 -3.40 -12.69
C HIS A 374 24.24 -4.36 -11.52
N GLN A 375 23.81 -5.60 -11.80
CA GLN A 375 23.77 -6.64 -10.77
C GLN A 375 25.16 -6.93 -10.21
N ARG A 376 26.20 -7.07 -11.05
CA ARG A 376 27.58 -7.33 -10.60
C ARG A 376 28.15 -6.16 -9.80
N LEU A 377 27.89 -4.93 -10.22
CA LEU A 377 28.33 -3.71 -9.53
C LEU A 377 27.67 -3.59 -8.15
N HIS A 378 26.35 -3.76 -8.09
CA HIS A 378 25.61 -3.69 -6.83
C HIS A 378 25.87 -4.89 -5.90
N TRP A 379 26.22 -6.06 -6.43
CA TRP A 379 26.39 -7.29 -5.64
C TRP A 379 27.40 -7.13 -4.49
N ARG A 380 28.42 -6.28 -4.66
CA ARG A 380 29.45 -6.04 -3.63
C ARG A 380 28.85 -5.60 -2.30
N THR A 381 27.83 -4.73 -2.35
CA THR A 381 27.15 -4.20 -1.16
C THR A 381 25.87 -4.99 -0.87
N HIS A 382 25.07 -5.30 -1.88
CA HIS A 382 23.81 -6.03 -1.73
C HIS A 382 23.94 -7.41 -1.06
N LYS A 383 25.07 -8.11 -1.24
CA LYS A 383 25.27 -9.45 -0.67
C LYS A 383 25.14 -9.47 0.86
N VAL A 384 25.40 -8.35 1.54
CA VAL A 384 25.25 -8.21 3.00
C VAL A 384 23.78 -8.25 3.40
N HIS A 385 22.91 -7.64 2.60
CA HIS A 385 21.47 -7.60 2.83
C HIS A 385 20.76 -8.85 2.29
N CYS A 386 21.32 -9.50 1.28
CA CYS A 386 20.68 -10.60 0.56
C CYS A 386 20.68 -11.92 1.34
N ARG A 387 19.49 -12.54 1.50
CA ARG A 387 19.30 -13.85 2.17
C ARG A 387 20.17 -14.99 1.63
N ALA A 388 20.57 -14.95 0.35
CA ALA A 388 21.41 -16.00 -0.24
C ALA A 388 22.76 -16.14 0.46
N ALA A 389 23.30 -15.06 1.05
CA ALA A 389 24.51 -15.14 1.86
C ALA A 389 24.31 -15.98 3.12
N HIS A 390 23.15 -15.88 3.78
CA HIS A 390 22.88 -16.60 5.03
C HIS A 390 22.58 -18.09 4.82
N VAL A 391 21.81 -18.46 3.79
CA VAL A 391 21.53 -19.89 3.52
C VAL A 391 22.81 -20.63 3.16
N ASN A 392 23.72 -19.98 2.42
CA ASN A 392 25.01 -20.57 2.08
C ASN A 392 25.95 -20.67 3.30
N GLN A 393 25.99 -19.66 4.18
CA GLN A 393 26.74 -19.74 5.44
C GLN A 393 26.26 -20.85 6.39
N VAL A 394 24.94 -21.08 6.47
CA VAL A 394 24.38 -22.18 7.28
C VAL A 394 24.76 -23.54 6.69
N LYS A 395 24.74 -23.69 5.36
CA LYS A 395 25.19 -24.91 4.69
C LYS A 395 26.69 -25.16 4.85
N GLU A 396 27.53 -24.13 4.73
CA GLU A 396 28.98 -24.21 4.93
C GLU A 396 29.33 -24.56 6.38
N LYS A 397 28.70 -23.93 7.38
CA LYS A 397 28.88 -24.30 8.79
C LYS A 397 28.44 -25.74 9.07
N LYS A 398 27.33 -26.19 8.48
CA LYS A 398 26.87 -27.59 8.61
C LYS A 398 27.88 -28.57 7.98
N ALA A 399 28.41 -28.25 6.79
CA ALA A 399 29.43 -29.05 6.12
C ALA A 399 30.76 -29.07 6.91
N SER A 400 31.22 -27.94 7.44
CA SER A 400 32.42 -27.87 8.29
C SER A 400 32.24 -28.57 9.64
N SER A 401 31.03 -28.57 10.23
CA SER A 401 30.77 -29.30 11.48
C SER A 401 30.70 -30.81 11.30
N MET A 402 30.35 -31.30 10.10
CA MET A 402 30.29 -32.73 9.79
C MET A 402 31.65 -33.32 9.37
N GLY A 403 32.67 -32.48 9.12
CA GLY A 403 34.00 -32.93 8.69
C GLY A 403 35.01 -33.25 9.82
N ASN A 404 34.66 -33.00 11.09
CA ASN A 404 35.59 -33.14 12.23
C ASN A 404 35.26 -34.30 13.20
N GLY A 405 34.34 -35.20 12.84
CA GLY A 405 33.91 -36.29 13.70
C GLY A 405 34.03 -37.65 13.04
N GLU A 406 35.25 -38.19 12.93
CA GLU A 406 35.56 -39.62 12.98
C GLU A 406 37.07 -39.83 12.77
N ALA A 407 37.83 -39.70 13.85
CA ALA A 407 39.03 -40.50 14.03
C ALA A 407 38.76 -41.38 15.26
N GLU A 408 38.19 -42.56 15.02
CA GLU A 408 38.09 -43.62 16.03
C GLU A 408 39.51 -43.96 16.53
N PRO A 409 39.77 -43.90 17.85
CA PRO A 409 40.99 -44.46 18.39
C PRO A 409 40.87 -45.99 18.38
N SER A 410 41.63 -46.63 17.49
CA SER A 410 41.82 -48.08 17.48
C SER A 410 42.37 -48.54 18.84
N SER A 411 41.54 -49.16 19.65
CA SER A 411 41.93 -49.86 20.87
C SER A 411 42.69 -51.13 20.49
N SER A 412 44.03 -51.09 20.56
CA SER A 412 44.83 -52.32 20.58
C SER A 412 44.89 -52.87 22.00
N THR A 413 44.15 -53.94 22.25
CA THR A 413 44.42 -54.87 23.33
C THR A 413 45.55 -55.82 22.91
N ALA A 414 46.68 -55.76 23.59
CA ALA A 414 47.60 -56.87 23.82
C ALA A 414 48.38 -56.62 25.11
#